data_AF-A0A1G5MHD6-F1
#
_entry.id   AF-A0A1G5MHD6-F1
#
_cell.length_a   1.000
_cell.length_b   1.000
_cell.length_c   1.000
_cell.angle_alpha   90.00
_cell.angle_beta   90.00
_cell.angle_gamma   90.00
#
_symmetry.space_group_name_H-M   'P 1'
#
loop_
_entity.id
_entity.type
_entity.pdbx_description
1 polymer ?
#
loop_
_entity_poly.entity_id
_entity_poly.type
_entity_poly.pdbx_seq_one_letter_code
_entity_poly.pdbx_strand_id
1 'polypeptide(L)'
;MQYDAAITASALNTTLTSNAALSSSTVDAISTLLNLSNTTATLPVATSTGSNLSVNFDASGQIVAPKVTFFSDLGAAGTDVTVSIPSVVANSSAILFNTGANVTAVIGNSAAVTPTAAVEGSDAARVVVSGSGNDTITITDNVNTFVDAGAGNDKITTAGGNDTVVLNGGNNTVSTGAGNDVIYAGNGVDKIDGGAGYDVVNVGNLANYTVSVSNGSVVLNSTTSGQATLTNVQFVASVNGTESLAIVNSQAEGIALRMFDAVLGRDADAGGAQYYTQQVNGGTSLSTIANNFINSAEYTAAHGSNVSDAKFIQDIYQGALGRTADAEGLVFWAQQLVTGHTRADVVVGIVGSAESQAHDTGVIVVTGQV
;
A
#
# COMPACT_ATOMS: atom_id res chain seq x y z
N MET A 1 -40.52 16.19 -10.15
CA MET A 1 -39.24 15.87 -9.50
C MET A 1 -39.26 14.39 -9.25
N GLN A 2 -38.38 13.64 -9.92
CA GLN A 2 -38.32 12.20 -9.79
C GLN A 2 -37.63 11.92 -8.46
N TYR A 3 -38.38 11.38 -7.50
CA TYR A 3 -37.87 11.01 -6.18
C TYR A 3 -37.15 9.68 -6.34
N ASP A 4 -35.88 9.60 -5.99
CA ASP A 4 -35.25 8.29 -5.84
C ASP A 4 -35.58 7.76 -4.44
N ALA A 5 -36.00 6.49 -4.36
CA ALA A 5 -36.31 5.87 -3.08
C ALA A 5 -35.01 5.39 -2.41
N ALA A 6 -34.94 5.42 -1.08
CA ALA A 6 -33.82 4.81 -0.38
C ALA A 6 -33.70 3.32 -0.78
N ILE A 7 -32.48 2.85 -1.02
CA ILE A 7 -32.22 1.45 -1.40
C ILE A 7 -32.04 0.60 -0.14
N THR A 8 -32.49 -0.65 -0.15
CA THR A 8 -32.18 -1.57 0.95
C THR A 8 -30.73 -2.06 0.81
N ALA A 9 -30.08 -2.35 1.93
CA ALA A 9 -28.73 -2.91 1.94
C ALA A 9 -28.63 -4.20 1.10
N SER A 10 -29.65 -5.06 1.16
CA SER A 10 -29.73 -6.28 0.34
C SER A 10 -29.78 -6.00 -1.17
N ALA A 11 -30.59 -5.02 -1.59
CA ALA A 11 -30.70 -4.65 -3.01
C ALA A 11 -29.41 -4.00 -3.52
N LEU A 12 -28.76 -3.17 -2.69
CA LEU A 12 -27.46 -2.60 -3.03
C LEU A 12 -26.40 -3.70 -3.17
N ASN A 13 -26.30 -4.61 -2.20
CA ASN A 13 -25.35 -5.72 -2.27
C ASN A 13 -25.54 -6.58 -3.53
N THR A 14 -26.79 -6.85 -3.92
CA THR A 14 -27.12 -7.57 -5.17
C THR A 14 -26.65 -6.79 -6.40
N THR A 15 -26.82 -5.47 -6.42
CA THR A 15 -26.36 -4.60 -7.51
C THR A 15 -24.84 -4.60 -7.64
N LEU A 16 -24.13 -4.52 -6.51
CA LEU A 16 -22.67 -4.53 -6.48
C LEU A 16 -22.10 -5.88 -6.94
N THR A 17 -22.60 -6.97 -6.37
CA THR A 17 -22.12 -8.34 -6.68
C THR A 17 -22.47 -8.82 -8.09
N SER A 18 -23.50 -8.24 -8.72
CA SER A 18 -23.83 -8.53 -10.12
C SER A 18 -23.09 -7.66 -11.12
N ASN A 19 -22.39 -6.61 -10.68
CA ASN A 19 -21.59 -5.76 -11.55
C ASN A 19 -20.22 -6.41 -11.81
N ALA A 20 -20.07 -6.98 -12.99
CA ALA A 20 -18.83 -7.63 -13.42
C ALA A 20 -17.62 -6.69 -13.54
N ALA A 21 -17.84 -5.37 -13.55
CA ALA A 21 -16.75 -4.40 -13.54
C ALA A 21 -16.15 -4.18 -12.13
N LEU A 22 -16.85 -4.58 -11.05
CA LEU A 22 -16.36 -4.43 -9.70
C LEU A 22 -15.56 -5.65 -9.26
N SER A 23 -14.39 -5.42 -8.68
CA SER A 23 -13.61 -6.47 -8.04
C SER A 23 -14.25 -6.93 -6.72
N SER A 24 -13.93 -8.14 -6.26
CA SER A 24 -14.41 -8.63 -4.96
C SER A 24 -13.94 -7.75 -3.80
N SER A 25 -12.70 -7.25 -3.85
CA SER A 25 -12.17 -6.31 -2.85
C SER A 25 -12.94 -5.00 -2.82
N THR A 26 -13.35 -4.47 -3.98
CA THR A 26 -14.15 -3.25 -4.06
C THR A 26 -15.55 -3.47 -3.47
N VAL A 27 -16.17 -4.62 -3.77
CA VAL A 27 -17.47 -4.98 -3.19
C VAL A 27 -17.36 -5.17 -1.67
N ASP A 28 -16.31 -5.80 -1.18
CA ASP A 28 -16.08 -6.01 0.25
C ASP A 28 -15.82 -4.68 1.00
N ALA A 29 -15.07 -3.75 0.39
CA ALA A 29 -14.84 -2.41 0.93
C ALA A 29 -16.16 -1.64 1.08
N ILE A 30 -17.00 -1.63 0.04
CA ILE A 30 -18.33 -0.98 0.09
C ILE A 30 -19.22 -1.67 1.12
N SER A 31 -19.20 -3.01 1.16
CA SER A 31 -20.03 -3.81 2.07
C SER A 31 -19.70 -3.56 3.53
N THR A 32 -18.41 -3.46 3.85
CA THR A 32 -17.92 -3.17 5.20
C THR A 32 -18.28 -1.75 5.61
N LEU A 33 -17.94 -0.76 4.76
CA LEU A 33 -18.18 0.66 5.05
C LEU A 33 -19.67 1.00 5.25
N LEU A 34 -20.55 0.41 4.45
CA LEU A 34 -21.99 0.66 4.52
C LEU A 34 -22.74 -0.32 5.43
N ASN A 35 -22.03 -1.26 6.07
CA ASN A 35 -22.59 -2.34 6.89
C ASN A 35 -23.74 -3.07 6.18
N LEU A 36 -23.48 -3.53 4.94
CA LEU A 36 -24.50 -4.21 4.12
C LEU A 36 -24.96 -5.55 4.69
N SER A 37 -24.27 -6.06 5.73
CA SER A 37 -24.67 -7.22 6.51
C SER A 37 -26.04 -7.04 7.20
N ASN A 38 -26.41 -5.80 7.54
CA ASN A 38 -27.77 -5.48 7.99
C ASN A 38 -28.71 -5.30 6.79
N THR A 39 -29.14 -6.43 6.22
CA THR A 39 -29.89 -6.52 4.96
C THR A 39 -31.20 -5.72 4.91
N THR A 40 -31.75 -5.33 6.07
CA THR A 40 -33.00 -4.57 6.21
C THR A 40 -32.79 -3.05 6.33
N ALA A 41 -31.56 -2.59 6.53
CA ALA A 41 -31.24 -1.16 6.58
C ALA A 41 -31.56 -0.50 5.24
N THR A 42 -32.06 0.74 5.28
CA THR A 42 -32.25 1.57 4.09
C THR A 42 -31.18 2.65 4.05
N LEU A 43 -30.65 2.90 2.86
CA LEU A 43 -29.58 3.86 2.61
C LEU A 43 -30.09 4.95 1.66
N PRO A 44 -29.93 6.24 1.99
CA PRO A 44 -30.25 7.32 1.06
C PRO A 44 -29.25 7.29 -0.10
N VAL A 45 -29.77 7.42 -1.32
CA VAL A 45 -28.98 7.33 -2.56
C VAL A 45 -29.16 8.58 -3.41
N ALA A 46 -28.11 8.94 -4.12
CA ALA A 46 -28.20 9.89 -5.21
C ALA A 46 -27.84 9.22 -6.53
N THR A 47 -28.56 9.57 -7.58
CA THR A 47 -28.34 9.01 -8.92
C THR A 47 -28.25 10.13 -9.93
N SER A 48 -27.18 10.12 -10.72
CA SER A 48 -27.00 11.00 -11.86
C SER A 48 -27.21 10.23 -13.15
N THR A 49 -28.10 10.73 -14.01
CA THR A 49 -28.27 10.25 -15.38
C THR A 49 -28.01 11.41 -16.33
N GLY A 50 -26.95 11.32 -17.11
CA GLY A 50 -26.43 12.45 -17.87
C GLY A 50 -26.13 13.65 -16.95
N SER A 51 -26.76 14.79 -17.20
CA SER A 51 -26.53 16.04 -16.44
C SER A 51 -27.42 16.23 -15.21
N ASN A 52 -28.39 15.34 -14.94
CA ASN A 52 -29.34 15.52 -13.84
C ASN A 52 -28.99 14.64 -12.65
N LEU A 53 -28.76 15.26 -11.49
CA LEU A 53 -28.57 14.59 -10.21
C LEU A 53 -29.89 14.54 -9.42
N SER A 54 -30.31 13.36 -8.99
CA SER A 54 -31.47 13.12 -8.14
C SER A 54 -31.02 12.81 -6.71
N VAL A 55 -31.71 13.36 -5.69
CA VAL A 55 -31.39 13.20 -4.26
C VAL A 55 -32.66 12.97 -3.42
N ASN A 56 -32.50 12.37 -2.23
CA ASN A 56 -33.57 12.23 -1.24
C ASN A 56 -33.85 13.55 -0.49
N PHE A 57 -35.11 13.76 -0.09
CA PHE A 57 -35.53 14.85 0.80
C PHE A 57 -36.25 14.29 2.02
N ASP A 58 -36.12 14.96 3.17
CA ASP A 58 -36.86 14.61 4.38
C ASP A 58 -38.28 15.23 4.39
N ALA A 59 -39.04 14.96 5.46
CA ALA A 59 -40.41 15.48 5.60
C ALA A 59 -40.49 17.02 5.68
N SER A 60 -39.37 17.71 5.93
CA SER A 60 -39.27 19.17 5.94
C SER A 60 -38.87 19.76 4.59
N GLY A 61 -38.57 18.91 3.60
CA GLY A 61 -38.08 19.33 2.28
C GLY A 61 -36.59 19.66 2.27
N GLN A 62 -35.83 19.27 3.29
CA GLN A 62 -34.37 19.39 3.31
C GLN A 62 -33.73 18.18 2.63
N ILE A 63 -32.62 18.39 1.92
CA ILE A 63 -31.87 17.28 1.29
C ILE A 63 -31.31 16.35 2.36
N VAL A 64 -31.57 15.06 2.21
CA VAL A 64 -30.94 14.00 2.99
C VAL A 64 -29.61 13.66 2.34
N ALA A 65 -28.51 13.79 3.08
CA ALA A 65 -27.18 13.48 2.56
C ALA A 65 -27.11 11.99 2.11
N PRO A 66 -26.79 11.72 0.83
CA PRO A 66 -26.73 10.35 0.34
C PRO A 66 -25.53 9.62 0.91
N LYS A 67 -25.74 8.34 1.24
CA LYS A 67 -24.67 7.41 1.62
C LYS A 67 -23.98 6.83 0.38
N VAL A 68 -24.71 6.69 -0.71
CA VAL A 68 -24.21 6.18 -1.99
C VAL A 68 -24.61 7.11 -3.12
N THR A 69 -23.69 7.45 -4.00
CA THR A 69 -23.96 8.23 -5.20
C THR A 69 -23.53 7.45 -6.43
N PHE A 70 -24.46 7.25 -7.37
CA PHE A 70 -24.21 6.62 -8.65
C PHE A 70 -24.19 7.66 -9.76
N PHE A 71 -23.22 7.59 -10.64
CA PHE A 71 -23.17 8.34 -11.89
C PHE A 71 -23.21 7.36 -13.06
N SER A 72 -24.25 7.45 -13.89
CA SER A 72 -24.40 6.64 -15.09
C SER A 72 -24.73 7.51 -16.31
N ASP A 73 -24.62 6.92 -17.50
CA ASP A 73 -24.98 7.57 -18.77
C ASP A 73 -24.27 8.92 -19.00
N LEU A 74 -23.03 9.03 -18.52
CA LEU A 74 -22.25 10.26 -18.59
C LEU A 74 -21.75 10.58 -20.01
N GLY A 75 -21.77 9.62 -20.92
CA GLY A 75 -21.30 9.77 -22.29
C GLY A 75 -21.06 8.42 -22.96
N ALA A 76 -20.69 8.46 -24.23
CA ALA A 76 -20.21 7.26 -24.93
C ALA A 76 -18.82 6.86 -24.42
N ALA A 77 -18.43 5.60 -24.63
CA ALA A 77 -17.12 5.12 -24.22
C ALA A 77 -15.99 5.97 -24.84
N GLY A 78 -15.00 6.35 -24.02
CA GLY A 78 -13.85 7.18 -24.40
C GLY A 78 -14.16 8.67 -24.61
N THR A 79 -15.39 9.14 -24.37
CA THR A 79 -15.69 10.58 -24.42
C THR A 79 -15.28 11.26 -23.12
N ASP A 80 -14.67 12.44 -23.20
CA ASP A 80 -14.26 13.19 -22.01
C ASP A 80 -15.46 13.88 -21.36
N VAL A 81 -15.64 13.63 -20.06
CA VAL A 81 -16.76 14.16 -19.27
C VAL A 81 -16.23 14.69 -17.95
N THR A 82 -16.47 15.97 -17.68
CA THR A 82 -16.21 16.55 -16.35
C THR A 82 -17.47 16.44 -15.50
N VAL A 83 -17.35 15.78 -14.35
CA VAL A 83 -18.43 15.65 -13.38
C VAL A 83 -18.20 16.63 -12.24
N SER A 84 -19.05 17.63 -12.15
CA SER A 84 -19.07 18.54 -11.00
C SER A 84 -19.78 17.85 -9.84
N ILE A 85 -19.04 17.46 -8.80
CA ILE A 85 -19.58 16.78 -7.60
C ILE A 85 -20.06 17.84 -6.60
N PRO A 86 -21.38 18.01 -6.38
CA PRO A 86 -21.87 18.99 -5.42
C PRO A 86 -21.48 18.62 -3.97
N SER A 87 -21.30 19.61 -3.12
CA SER A 87 -20.90 19.40 -1.71
C SER A 87 -21.85 18.47 -0.93
N VAL A 88 -23.14 18.43 -1.30
CA VAL A 88 -24.14 17.57 -0.68
C VAL A 88 -23.89 16.08 -0.92
N VAL A 89 -23.21 15.70 -2.01
CA VAL A 89 -22.85 14.31 -2.32
C VAL A 89 -21.36 14.03 -2.21
N ALA A 90 -20.52 15.06 -2.07
CA ALA A 90 -19.08 14.91 -1.86
C ALA A 90 -18.72 14.12 -0.59
N ASN A 91 -19.65 14.03 0.36
CA ASN A 91 -19.54 13.26 1.60
C ASN A 91 -20.16 11.86 1.52
N SER A 92 -20.61 11.40 0.34
CA SER A 92 -21.09 10.03 0.20
C SER A 92 -19.97 9.05 0.58
N SER A 93 -20.35 8.04 1.34
CA SER A 93 -19.46 6.94 1.71
C SER A 93 -19.07 6.11 0.49
N ALA A 94 -19.91 6.05 -0.55
CA ALA A 94 -19.56 5.42 -1.81
C ALA A 94 -19.96 6.30 -3.00
N ILE A 95 -19.03 6.56 -3.91
CA ILE A 95 -19.24 7.31 -5.17
C ILE A 95 -18.83 6.40 -6.32
N LEU A 96 -19.79 6.00 -7.17
CA LEU A 96 -19.57 5.02 -8.22
C LEU A 96 -19.87 5.62 -9.60
N PHE A 97 -18.88 5.60 -10.48
CA PHE A 97 -19.05 5.92 -11.90
C PHE A 97 -19.25 4.63 -12.68
N ASN A 98 -20.45 4.41 -13.18
CA ASN A 98 -20.76 3.28 -14.08
C ASN A 98 -20.83 3.79 -15.52
N THR A 99 -19.66 4.01 -16.12
CA THR A 99 -19.54 4.52 -17.48
C THR A 99 -18.25 4.04 -18.13
N GLY A 100 -18.21 4.03 -19.46
CA GLY A 100 -16.96 3.89 -20.22
C GLY A 100 -16.39 5.23 -20.71
N ALA A 101 -17.04 6.35 -20.39
CA ALA A 101 -16.52 7.69 -20.66
C ALA A 101 -15.28 7.98 -19.81
N ASN A 102 -14.41 8.87 -20.27
CA ASN A 102 -13.26 9.36 -19.50
C ASN A 102 -13.75 10.42 -18.51
N VAL A 103 -13.84 10.08 -17.24
CA VAL A 103 -14.40 10.90 -16.18
C VAL A 103 -13.31 11.79 -15.58
N THR A 104 -13.53 13.10 -15.56
CA THR A 104 -12.78 14.02 -14.68
C THR A 104 -13.66 14.42 -13.50
N ALA A 105 -13.27 14.05 -12.28
CA ALA A 105 -14.03 14.37 -11.07
C ALA A 105 -13.12 14.89 -9.95
N VAL A 106 -13.61 15.91 -9.24
CA VAL A 106 -13.00 16.42 -8.01
C VAL A 106 -13.94 16.12 -6.85
N ILE A 107 -13.43 15.41 -5.84
CA ILE A 107 -14.20 14.91 -4.71
C ILE A 107 -13.60 15.47 -3.41
N GLY A 108 -14.48 15.73 -2.45
CA GLY A 108 -14.13 16.11 -1.09
C GLY A 108 -14.58 17.51 -0.69
N ASN A 109 -14.60 17.74 0.62
CA ASN A 109 -14.66 19.08 1.19
C ASN A 109 -13.49 19.23 2.16
N SER A 110 -12.78 20.35 2.10
CA SER A 110 -11.48 20.56 2.76
C SER A 110 -11.57 20.61 4.31
N ALA A 111 -11.99 19.51 4.95
CA ALA A 111 -11.95 19.30 6.38
C ALA A 111 -10.86 18.26 6.69
N ALA A 112 -9.78 18.73 7.29
CA ALA A 112 -8.63 17.89 7.63
C ALA A 112 -9.00 16.86 8.72
N VAL A 113 -8.93 15.58 8.37
CA VAL A 113 -8.71 14.53 9.36
C VAL A 113 -7.20 14.44 9.58
N THR A 114 -6.78 14.35 10.84
CA THR A 114 -5.37 14.11 11.16
C THR A 114 -5.11 12.63 10.85
N PRO A 115 -4.16 12.28 9.96
CA PRO A 115 -3.88 10.88 9.65
C PRO A 115 -3.56 10.12 10.94
N THR A 116 -4.25 9.00 11.18
CA THR A 116 -3.96 8.16 12.34
C THR A 116 -2.96 7.10 11.89
N ALA A 117 -1.81 7.03 12.55
CA ALA A 117 -0.80 6.01 12.27
C ALA A 117 -1.29 4.64 12.76
N ALA A 118 -1.91 3.85 11.89
CA ALA A 118 -2.17 2.43 12.14
C ALA A 118 -2.47 1.67 10.84
N VAL A 119 -1.67 0.62 10.62
CA VAL A 119 -1.94 -0.64 9.86
C VAL A 119 -2.34 -0.50 8.39
N GLU A 120 -1.76 -1.36 7.56
CA GLU A 120 -2.14 -1.55 6.16
C GLU A 120 -3.67 -1.68 5.98
N GLY A 121 -4.26 -0.76 5.21
CA GLY A 121 -5.50 -0.97 4.47
C GLY A 121 -6.80 -1.32 5.24
N SER A 122 -7.01 -0.97 6.51
CA SER A 122 -8.13 -1.58 7.25
C SER A 122 -9.42 -0.78 7.47
N ASP A 123 -9.51 0.54 7.26
CA ASP A 123 -10.80 1.25 7.35
C ASP A 123 -10.87 2.48 6.41
N ALA A 124 -11.27 2.24 5.16
CA ALA A 124 -11.66 3.31 4.26
C ALA A 124 -12.97 3.96 4.75
N ALA A 125 -12.98 5.28 4.90
CA ALA A 125 -14.18 6.04 5.26
C ALA A 125 -14.99 6.46 4.01
N ARG A 126 -14.40 6.32 2.83
CA ARG A 126 -15.02 6.53 1.52
C ARG A 126 -14.52 5.52 0.50
N VAL A 127 -15.40 5.09 -0.39
CA VAL A 127 -15.08 4.33 -1.60
C VAL A 127 -15.39 5.19 -2.82
N VAL A 128 -14.44 5.27 -3.75
CA VAL A 128 -14.63 5.86 -5.09
C VAL A 128 -14.32 4.79 -6.11
N VAL A 129 -15.22 4.56 -7.06
CA VAL A 129 -15.00 3.61 -8.16
C VAL A 129 -15.12 4.38 -9.46
N SER A 130 -14.04 4.46 -10.23
CA SER A 130 -14.06 4.97 -11.60
C SER A 130 -14.32 3.86 -12.62
N GLY A 131 -14.66 4.27 -13.83
CA GLY A 131 -15.27 3.42 -14.84
C GLY A 131 -14.25 2.63 -15.64
N SER A 132 -14.58 2.31 -16.89
CA SER A 132 -13.61 1.69 -17.82
C SER A 132 -12.96 2.72 -18.77
N GLY A 133 -13.06 4.01 -18.45
CA GLY A 133 -12.50 5.10 -19.23
C GLY A 133 -11.10 5.46 -18.75
N ASN A 134 -10.45 6.41 -19.42
CA ASN A 134 -9.22 7.02 -18.90
C ASN A 134 -9.62 8.13 -17.92
N ASP A 135 -9.71 7.78 -16.64
CA ASP A 135 -10.34 8.62 -15.64
C ASP A 135 -9.31 9.52 -14.94
N THR A 136 -9.74 10.70 -14.52
CA THR A 136 -8.97 11.64 -13.69
C THR A 136 -9.76 11.92 -12.42
N ILE A 137 -9.35 11.29 -11.33
CA ILE A 137 -9.98 11.43 -10.01
C ILE A 137 -9.06 12.23 -9.11
N THR A 138 -9.57 13.33 -8.57
CA THR A 138 -8.86 14.16 -7.59
C THR A 138 -9.64 14.21 -6.29
N ILE A 139 -9.09 13.64 -5.23
CA ILE A 139 -9.59 13.77 -3.86
C ILE A 139 -8.85 14.95 -3.20
N THR A 140 -9.61 15.84 -2.56
CA THR A 140 -9.08 17.12 -2.03
C THR A 140 -9.14 17.24 -0.51
N ASP A 141 -9.70 16.24 0.16
CA ASP A 141 -9.83 16.16 1.61
C ASP A 141 -9.03 14.98 2.17
N ASN A 142 -8.76 14.98 3.47
CA ASN A 142 -7.85 14.02 4.08
C ASN A 142 -8.57 12.75 4.58
N VAL A 143 -9.62 12.33 3.87
CA VAL A 143 -10.44 11.19 4.26
C VAL A 143 -9.79 9.92 3.68
N ASN A 144 -9.51 8.93 4.53
CA ASN A 144 -9.08 7.59 4.08
C ASN A 144 -10.04 7.07 3.01
N THR A 145 -9.57 7.00 1.77
CA THR A 145 -10.36 6.69 0.59
C THR A 145 -9.83 5.43 -0.07
N PHE A 146 -10.72 4.48 -0.29
CA PHE A 146 -10.48 3.38 -1.22
C PHE A 146 -10.88 3.84 -2.62
N VAL A 147 -9.93 3.93 -3.54
CA VAL A 147 -10.14 4.27 -4.94
C VAL A 147 -9.92 3.02 -5.79
N ASP A 148 -10.97 2.56 -6.47
CA ASP A 148 -10.84 1.62 -7.58
C ASP A 148 -10.85 2.42 -8.87
N ALA A 149 -9.72 2.47 -9.57
CA ALA A 149 -9.59 3.24 -10.80
C ALA A 149 -10.34 2.58 -11.98
N GLY A 150 -10.77 1.32 -11.82
CA GLY A 150 -11.35 0.56 -12.91
C GLY A 150 -10.30 0.23 -13.97
N ALA A 151 -10.66 0.27 -15.24
CA ALA A 151 -9.75 -0.03 -16.34
C ALA A 151 -9.52 1.22 -17.18
N GLY A 152 -8.30 1.45 -17.65
CA GLY A 152 -8.01 2.63 -18.44
C GLY A 152 -6.59 3.10 -18.17
N ASN A 153 -6.22 4.23 -18.74
CA ASN A 153 -5.02 4.96 -18.33
C ASN A 153 -5.45 6.06 -17.38
N ASP A 154 -5.43 5.77 -16.09
CA ASP A 154 -6.04 6.60 -15.07
C ASP A 154 -5.04 7.55 -14.41
N LYS A 155 -5.55 8.71 -14.00
CA LYS A 155 -4.83 9.68 -13.19
C LYS A 155 -5.53 9.86 -11.85
N ILE A 156 -4.92 9.34 -10.80
CA ILE A 156 -5.43 9.41 -9.44
C ILE A 156 -4.57 10.37 -8.63
N THR A 157 -5.22 11.30 -7.95
CA THR A 157 -4.56 12.16 -6.96
C THR A 157 -5.42 12.16 -5.72
N THR A 158 -4.86 11.70 -4.60
CA THR A 158 -5.48 11.88 -3.28
C THR A 158 -4.70 12.93 -2.48
N ALA A 159 -5.20 13.27 -1.29
CA ALA A 159 -4.68 14.39 -0.51
C ALA A 159 -3.93 13.91 0.73
N GLY A 160 -4.63 13.72 1.84
CA GLY A 160 -4.06 13.05 3.00
C GLY A 160 -4.97 11.92 3.48
N GLY A 161 -4.57 11.27 4.56
CA GLY A 161 -5.25 10.06 5.04
C GLY A 161 -4.50 8.82 4.56
N ASN A 162 -4.85 7.67 5.11
CA ASN A 162 -4.29 6.39 4.68
C ASN A 162 -5.21 5.83 3.58
N ASP A 163 -4.86 6.10 2.34
CA ASP A 163 -5.63 5.76 1.18
C ASP A 163 -5.28 4.36 0.66
N THR A 164 -6.21 3.78 -0.09
CA THR A 164 -5.96 2.55 -0.84
C THR A 164 -6.34 2.78 -2.29
N VAL A 165 -5.41 2.61 -3.22
CA VAL A 165 -5.65 2.83 -4.65
C VAL A 165 -5.45 1.53 -5.41
N VAL A 166 -6.44 1.11 -6.19
CA VAL A 166 -6.38 -0.06 -7.06
C VAL A 166 -6.44 0.42 -8.51
N LEU A 167 -5.36 0.19 -9.26
CA LEU A 167 -5.24 0.66 -10.65
C LEU A 167 -5.66 -0.37 -11.69
N ASN A 168 -5.69 -1.65 -11.30
CA ASN A 168 -6.00 -2.80 -12.16
C ASN A 168 -5.10 -2.94 -13.41
N GLY A 169 -5.33 -2.17 -14.47
CA GLY A 169 -4.62 -2.29 -15.74
C GLY A 169 -4.35 -0.93 -16.38
N GLY A 170 -3.65 -0.93 -17.52
CA GLY A 170 -3.36 0.29 -18.27
C GLY A 170 -2.19 1.09 -17.69
N ASN A 171 -1.91 2.26 -18.26
CA ASN A 171 -0.76 3.08 -17.92
C ASN A 171 -1.18 4.23 -17.01
N ASN A 172 -0.99 4.07 -15.71
CA ASN A 172 -1.59 4.96 -14.71
C ASN A 172 -0.60 5.98 -14.15
N THR A 173 -1.11 7.09 -13.63
CA THR A 173 -0.35 8.07 -12.86
C THR A 173 -1.03 8.31 -11.53
N VAL A 174 -0.33 8.03 -10.43
CA VAL A 174 -0.87 8.10 -9.07
C VAL A 174 -0.01 8.99 -8.18
N SER A 175 -0.67 9.78 -7.35
CA SER A 175 -0.08 10.50 -6.22
C SER A 175 -1.01 10.39 -5.03
N THR A 176 -0.60 9.75 -3.93
CA THR A 176 -1.48 9.53 -2.77
C THR A 176 -1.33 10.57 -1.65
N GLY A 177 -0.25 11.34 -1.68
CA GLY A 177 -0.15 12.53 -0.83
C GLY A 177 0.35 12.18 0.57
N ALA A 178 -0.37 12.48 1.65
CA ALA A 178 0.15 12.31 3.02
C ALA A 178 -0.60 11.27 3.84
N GLY A 179 0.09 10.25 4.34
CA GLY A 179 -0.49 9.14 5.08
C GLY A 179 0.30 7.88 4.81
N ASN A 180 -0.12 6.74 5.36
CA ASN A 180 0.46 5.46 4.99
C ASN A 180 -0.45 4.81 3.96
N ASP A 181 -0.10 4.92 2.70
CA ASP A 181 -0.96 4.54 1.58
C ASP A 181 -0.63 3.13 1.07
N VAL A 182 -1.65 2.49 0.47
CA VAL A 182 -1.49 1.19 -0.20
C VAL A 182 -1.92 1.30 -1.65
N ILE A 183 -1.02 1.01 -2.59
CA ILE A 183 -1.30 1.09 -4.03
C ILE A 183 -1.15 -0.29 -4.66
N TYR A 184 -2.21 -0.80 -5.28
CA TYR A 184 -2.18 -1.99 -6.13
C TYR A 184 -1.97 -1.55 -7.57
N ALA A 185 -0.72 -1.63 -8.03
CA ALA A 185 -0.29 -1.10 -9.32
C ALA A 185 -0.97 -1.81 -10.51
N GLY A 186 -1.25 -3.11 -10.36
CA GLY A 186 -1.83 -3.87 -11.46
C GLY A 186 -0.82 -4.13 -12.59
N ASN A 187 -1.29 -4.19 -13.83
CA ASN A 187 -0.44 -4.33 -15.02
C ASN A 187 -0.40 -3.05 -15.84
N GLY A 188 0.72 -2.80 -16.51
CA GLY A 188 0.89 -1.68 -17.44
C GLY A 188 2.14 -0.87 -17.13
N VAL A 189 2.21 0.37 -17.62
CA VAL A 189 3.32 1.28 -17.34
C VAL A 189 2.84 2.37 -16.40
N ASP A 190 3.09 2.18 -15.12
CA ASP A 190 2.57 3.02 -14.04
C ASP A 190 3.64 3.95 -13.48
N LYS A 191 3.22 5.16 -13.15
CA LYS A 191 4.00 6.12 -12.36
C LYS A 191 3.29 6.35 -11.03
N ILE A 192 3.93 5.97 -9.94
CA ILE A 192 3.34 5.98 -8.60
C ILE A 192 4.22 6.82 -7.68
N ASP A 193 3.58 7.82 -7.06
CA ASP A 193 4.14 8.63 -5.99
C ASP A 193 3.35 8.37 -4.70
N GLY A 194 3.99 7.72 -3.71
CA GLY A 194 3.39 7.46 -2.40
C GLY A 194 3.24 8.73 -1.56
N GLY A 195 4.11 9.72 -1.80
CA GLY A 195 4.14 10.95 -1.04
C GLY A 195 4.72 10.79 0.38
N ALA A 196 4.10 11.46 1.36
CA ALA A 196 4.62 11.55 2.71
C ALA A 196 4.00 10.49 3.61
N GLY A 197 4.81 9.53 4.05
CA GLY A 197 4.44 8.56 5.06
C GLY A 197 5.18 7.26 4.84
N TYR A 198 4.55 6.15 5.21
CA TYR A 198 5.07 4.81 4.91
C TYR A 198 4.13 4.11 3.93
N ASP A 199 4.53 4.13 2.66
CA ASP A 199 3.71 3.75 1.54
C ASP A 199 4.13 2.40 0.99
N VAL A 200 3.11 1.60 0.66
CA VAL A 200 3.25 0.23 0.19
C VAL A 200 2.68 0.10 -1.21
N VAL A 201 3.49 -0.42 -2.14
CA VAL A 201 3.02 -0.78 -3.48
C VAL A 201 2.94 -2.28 -3.63
N ASN A 202 1.78 -2.80 -3.99
CA ASN A 202 1.58 -4.19 -4.34
C ASN A 202 1.63 -4.36 -5.87
N VAL A 203 2.54 -5.23 -6.34
CA VAL A 203 2.76 -5.49 -7.77
C VAL A 203 2.35 -6.89 -8.21
N GLY A 204 1.55 -7.60 -7.40
CA GLY A 204 1.24 -8.99 -7.66
C GLY A 204 2.40 -9.89 -7.26
N ASN A 205 3.11 -10.46 -8.24
CA ASN A 205 4.24 -11.37 -8.01
C ASN A 205 5.57 -10.65 -8.23
N LEU A 206 6.27 -10.30 -7.14
CA LEU A 206 7.50 -9.53 -7.19
C LEU A 206 8.65 -10.25 -7.93
N ALA A 207 8.74 -11.59 -7.88
CA ALA A 207 9.73 -12.36 -8.64
C ALA A 207 9.64 -12.18 -10.17
N ASN A 208 8.52 -11.69 -10.69
CA ASN A 208 8.38 -11.38 -12.12
C ASN A 208 9.01 -10.03 -12.52
N TYR A 209 9.54 -9.28 -11.55
CA TYR A 209 10.13 -7.96 -11.75
C TYR A 209 11.63 -7.98 -11.56
N THR A 210 12.31 -7.21 -12.41
CA THR A 210 13.67 -6.75 -12.17
C THR A 210 13.62 -5.36 -11.56
N VAL A 211 14.49 -5.10 -10.59
CA VAL A 211 14.54 -3.84 -9.84
C VAL A 211 15.73 -3.02 -10.32
N SER A 212 15.51 -1.74 -10.56
CA SER A 212 16.58 -0.78 -10.86
C SER A 212 16.30 0.55 -10.18
N VAL A 213 17.34 1.35 -9.95
CA VAL A 213 17.21 2.70 -9.39
C VAL A 213 17.68 3.69 -10.45
N SER A 214 16.87 4.70 -10.74
CA SER A 214 17.14 5.73 -11.75
C SER A 214 16.67 7.09 -11.26
N ASN A 215 17.58 8.05 -11.17
CA ASN A 215 17.29 9.43 -10.75
C ASN A 215 16.51 9.55 -9.42
N GLY A 216 16.80 8.69 -8.44
CA GLY A 216 16.11 8.69 -7.14
C GLY A 216 14.76 7.96 -7.12
N SER A 217 14.30 7.45 -8.27
CA SER A 217 13.13 6.59 -8.39
C SER A 217 13.52 5.12 -8.45
N VAL A 218 12.65 4.25 -7.93
CA VAL A 218 12.75 2.80 -8.10
C VAL A 218 11.93 2.40 -9.30
N VAL A 219 12.52 1.66 -10.23
CA VAL A 219 11.84 1.18 -11.43
C VAL A 219 11.79 -0.34 -11.39
N LEU A 220 10.58 -0.87 -11.32
CA LEU A 220 10.26 -2.29 -11.41
C LEU A 220 9.90 -2.61 -12.86
N ASN A 221 10.61 -3.54 -13.49
CA ASN A 221 10.38 -3.95 -14.88
C ASN A 221 10.02 -5.43 -14.97
N SER A 222 8.84 -5.73 -15.51
CA SER A 222 8.36 -7.07 -15.83
C SER A 222 8.06 -7.22 -17.33
N THR A 223 8.44 -8.36 -17.91
CA THR A 223 8.08 -8.68 -19.30
C THR A 223 6.63 -9.09 -19.48
N THR A 224 5.92 -9.40 -18.39
CA THR A 224 4.53 -9.89 -18.42
C THR A 224 3.54 -8.90 -17.84
N SER A 225 3.96 -8.12 -16.84
CA SER A 225 3.08 -7.19 -16.10
C SER A 225 3.36 -5.72 -16.40
N GLY A 226 4.40 -5.41 -17.18
CA GLY A 226 4.75 -4.02 -17.53
C GLY A 226 5.79 -3.42 -16.58
N GLN A 227 5.71 -2.12 -16.31
CA GLN A 227 6.69 -1.36 -15.55
C GLN A 227 6.00 -0.51 -14.48
N ALA A 228 6.55 -0.44 -13.28
CA ALA A 228 6.15 0.54 -12.27
C ALA A 228 7.34 1.43 -11.90
N THR A 229 7.19 2.75 -12.06
CA THR A 229 8.14 3.76 -11.58
C THR A 229 7.64 4.34 -10.28
N LEU A 230 8.40 4.12 -9.20
CA LEU A 230 8.02 4.45 -7.83
C LEU A 230 8.87 5.61 -7.30
N THR A 231 8.20 6.61 -6.72
CA THR A 231 8.79 7.68 -5.93
C THR A 231 8.11 7.74 -4.58
N ASN A 232 8.88 8.09 -3.54
CA ASN A 232 8.37 8.19 -2.17
C ASN A 232 7.59 6.94 -1.70
N VAL A 233 8.07 5.76 -2.06
CA VAL A 233 7.54 4.46 -1.62
C VAL A 233 8.61 3.77 -0.79
N GLN A 234 8.23 3.20 0.34
CA GLN A 234 9.15 2.54 1.27
C GLN A 234 9.09 1.02 1.19
N PHE A 235 8.01 0.47 0.63
CA PHE A 235 7.85 -0.98 0.58
C PHE A 235 7.12 -1.45 -0.69
N VAL A 236 7.61 -2.55 -1.26
CA VAL A 236 6.92 -3.25 -2.34
C VAL A 236 6.58 -4.65 -1.86
N ALA A 237 5.30 -4.97 -1.85
CA ALA A 237 4.76 -6.25 -1.39
C ALA A 237 4.33 -7.15 -2.56
N SER A 238 4.47 -8.46 -2.34
CA SER A 238 3.86 -9.50 -3.17
C SER A 238 2.51 -9.94 -2.58
N VAL A 239 1.53 -10.30 -3.42
CA VAL A 239 0.21 -10.80 -2.97
C VAL A 239 0.28 -12.08 -2.14
N ASN A 240 1.36 -12.84 -2.27
CA ASN A 240 1.57 -14.08 -1.52
C ASN A 240 2.42 -13.88 -0.25
N GLY A 241 2.92 -12.66 0.01
CA GLY A 241 3.66 -12.29 1.22
C GLY A 241 5.04 -12.95 1.40
N THR A 242 5.52 -13.75 0.43
CA THR A 242 6.80 -14.47 0.53
C THR A 242 7.99 -13.68 0.00
N GLU A 243 7.74 -12.62 -0.75
CA GLU A 243 8.76 -11.80 -1.38
C GLU A 243 8.40 -10.34 -1.15
N SER A 244 9.38 -9.57 -0.70
CA SER A 244 9.24 -8.14 -0.52
C SER A 244 10.48 -7.39 -0.94
N LEU A 245 10.31 -6.10 -1.19
CA LEU A 245 11.40 -5.17 -1.40
C LEU A 245 11.21 -3.97 -0.49
N ALA A 246 12.13 -3.80 0.44
CA ALA A 246 12.21 -2.60 1.24
C ALA A 246 13.07 -1.54 0.53
N ILE A 247 12.56 -0.31 0.52
CA ILE A 247 13.19 0.86 -0.09
C ILE A 247 13.53 1.82 1.04
N VAL A 248 14.82 1.97 1.34
CA VAL A 248 15.30 2.71 2.49
C VAL A 248 16.18 3.89 2.08
N ASN A 249 16.31 4.90 2.95
CA ASN A 249 17.07 6.12 2.65
C ASN A 249 18.51 6.08 3.19
N SER A 250 18.83 5.10 4.05
CA SER A 250 20.14 5.01 4.69
C SER A 250 20.65 3.57 4.82
N GLN A 251 21.97 3.45 4.92
CA GLN A 251 22.60 2.15 5.14
C GLN A 251 22.24 1.55 6.50
N ALA A 252 21.96 2.38 7.52
CA ALA A 252 21.57 1.91 8.84
C ALA A 252 20.18 1.25 8.81
N GLU A 253 19.21 1.88 8.14
CA GLU A 253 17.89 1.27 7.88
C GLU A 253 18.06 -0.04 7.10
N GLY A 254 18.88 -0.03 6.05
CA GLY A 254 19.11 -1.23 5.24
C GLY A 254 19.72 -2.38 6.05
N ILE A 255 20.66 -2.10 6.95
CA ILE A 255 21.23 -3.11 7.85
C ILE A 255 20.18 -3.66 8.81
N ALA A 256 19.33 -2.80 9.38
CA ALA A 256 18.26 -3.26 10.27
C ALA A 256 17.26 -4.17 9.55
N LEU A 257 16.94 -3.89 8.28
CA LEU A 257 16.01 -4.72 7.51
C LEU A 257 16.63 -6.02 7.00
N ARG A 258 17.91 -6.01 6.61
CA ARG A 258 18.65 -7.25 6.28
C ARG A 258 18.76 -8.23 7.45
N MET A 259 18.55 -7.78 8.69
CA MET A 259 18.53 -8.68 9.86
C MET A 259 17.34 -9.65 9.84
N PHE A 260 16.23 -9.32 9.15
CA PHE A 260 15.13 -10.27 9.01
C PHE A 260 15.61 -11.55 8.31
N ASP A 261 16.24 -11.43 7.13
CA ASP A 261 16.75 -12.61 6.43
C ASP A 261 17.95 -13.21 7.16
N ALA A 262 18.94 -12.37 7.51
CA ALA A 262 20.18 -12.84 8.11
C ALA A 262 20.03 -13.53 9.48
N VAL A 263 19.06 -13.09 10.30
CA VAL A 263 18.90 -13.54 11.70
C VAL A 263 17.64 -14.40 11.88
N LEU A 264 16.60 -14.24 11.06
CA LEU A 264 15.33 -14.97 11.20
C LEU A 264 15.05 -15.91 10.02
N GLY A 265 15.77 -15.76 8.89
CA GLY A 265 15.61 -16.61 7.70
C GLY A 265 14.34 -16.32 6.91
N ARG A 266 13.85 -15.09 6.95
CA ARG A 266 12.71 -14.62 6.15
C ARG A 266 12.83 -13.15 5.80
N ASP A 267 12.09 -12.71 4.79
CA ASP A 267 11.95 -11.30 4.47
C ASP A 267 11.21 -10.53 5.59
N ALA A 268 11.48 -9.23 5.65
CA ALA A 268 10.68 -8.31 6.44
C ALA A 268 9.25 -8.25 5.86
N ASP A 269 8.24 -8.25 6.72
CA ASP A 269 6.91 -7.77 6.34
C ASP A 269 6.87 -6.23 6.43
N ALA A 270 5.87 -5.59 5.81
CA ALA A 270 5.79 -4.14 5.74
C ALA A 270 5.73 -3.47 7.13
N GLY A 271 4.99 -4.08 8.07
CA GLY A 271 4.89 -3.58 9.45
C GLY A 271 6.21 -3.69 10.21
N GLY A 272 6.92 -4.81 10.07
CA GLY A 272 8.26 -5.02 10.60
C GLY A 272 9.27 -4.04 10.01
N ALA A 273 9.22 -3.83 8.70
CA ALA A 273 10.09 -2.88 8.01
C ALA A 273 9.84 -1.43 8.47
N GLN A 274 8.57 -1.03 8.58
CA GLN A 274 8.19 0.28 9.14
C GLN A 274 8.69 0.43 10.59
N TYR A 275 8.49 -0.58 11.42
CA TYR A 275 8.90 -0.53 12.83
C TYR A 275 10.41 -0.32 12.98
N TYR A 276 11.24 -1.12 12.30
CA TYR A 276 12.69 -1.02 12.47
C TYR A 276 13.30 0.19 11.78
N THR A 277 12.75 0.66 10.67
CA THR A 277 13.17 1.95 10.07
C THR A 277 12.87 3.12 11.01
N GLN A 278 11.70 3.14 11.66
CA GLN A 278 11.38 4.14 12.70
C GLN A 278 12.34 4.07 13.89
N GLN A 279 12.72 2.87 14.34
CA GLN A 279 13.69 2.71 15.44
C GLN A 279 15.06 3.29 15.07
N VAL A 280 15.54 3.06 13.84
CA VAL A 280 16.79 3.63 13.33
C VAL A 280 16.69 5.16 13.27
N ASN A 281 15.59 5.69 12.71
CA ASN A 281 15.36 7.13 12.58
C ASN A 281 15.20 7.82 13.95
N GLY A 282 14.71 7.10 14.95
CA GLY A 282 14.67 7.53 16.35
C GLY A 282 16.03 7.49 17.07
N GLY A 283 17.10 7.05 16.41
CA GLY A 283 18.46 7.00 16.96
C GLY A 283 18.78 5.71 17.73
N THR A 284 17.96 4.66 17.62
CA THR A 284 18.27 3.36 18.21
C THR A 284 19.50 2.76 17.54
N SER A 285 20.47 2.30 18.34
CA SER A 285 21.69 1.70 17.78
C SER A 285 21.40 0.37 17.08
N LEU A 286 22.16 0.06 16.03
CA LEU A 286 22.05 -1.22 15.32
C LEU A 286 22.36 -2.42 16.24
N SER A 287 23.27 -2.29 17.20
CA SER A 287 23.53 -3.34 18.18
C SER A 287 22.31 -3.57 19.10
N THR A 288 21.57 -2.52 19.49
CA THR A 288 20.31 -2.68 20.23
C THR A 288 19.26 -3.39 19.38
N ILE A 289 19.13 -3.02 18.10
CA ILE A 289 18.19 -3.66 17.17
C ILE A 289 18.56 -5.14 16.98
N ALA A 290 19.81 -5.45 16.65
CA ALA A 290 20.29 -6.83 16.51
C ALA A 290 20.06 -7.66 17.77
N ASN A 291 20.27 -7.07 18.95
CA ASN A 291 19.98 -7.73 20.20
C ASN A 291 18.48 -8.06 20.36
N ASN A 292 17.57 -7.22 19.87
CA ASN A 292 16.13 -7.52 19.89
C ASN A 292 15.79 -8.71 18.97
N PHE A 293 16.39 -8.78 17.78
CA PHE A 293 16.23 -9.93 16.87
C PHE A 293 16.71 -11.23 17.53
N ILE A 294 17.94 -11.26 18.06
CA ILE A 294 18.54 -12.47 18.64
C ILE A 294 17.79 -12.96 19.89
N ASN A 295 17.16 -12.05 20.65
CA ASN A 295 16.38 -12.40 21.84
C ASN A 295 14.89 -12.59 21.56
N SER A 296 14.47 -12.56 20.29
CA SER A 296 13.07 -12.76 19.93
C SER A 296 12.67 -14.23 20.06
N ALA A 297 11.37 -14.45 20.29
CA ALA A 297 10.78 -15.80 20.21
C ALA A 297 10.99 -16.42 18.83
N GLU A 298 11.02 -15.57 17.80
CA GLU A 298 11.21 -15.97 16.41
C GLU A 298 12.62 -16.52 16.15
N TYR A 299 13.66 -15.84 16.61
CA TYR A 299 15.03 -16.35 16.54
C TYR A 299 15.16 -17.71 17.25
N THR A 300 14.54 -17.84 18.42
CA THR A 300 14.54 -19.12 19.16
C THR A 300 13.83 -20.22 18.38
N ALA A 301 12.76 -19.89 17.64
CA ALA A 301 12.06 -20.84 16.78
C ALA A 301 12.90 -21.24 15.55
N ALA A 302 13.63 -20.30 14.95
CA ALA A 302 14.47 -20.54 13.77
C ALA A 302 15.76 -21.32 14.11
N HIS A 303 16.40 -21.04 15.25
CA HIS A 303 17.75 -21.55 15.57
C HIS A 303 17.81 -22.51 16.77
N GLY A 304 16.74 -22.57 17.57
CA GLY A 304 16.70 -23.30 18.83
C GLY A 304 17.28 -22.51 20.02
N SER A 305 17.21 -23.10 21.21
CA SER A 305 17.73 -22.49 22.44
C SER A 305 19.20 -22.86 22.71
N ASN A 306 19.93 -22.00 23.44
CA ASN A 306 21.31 -22.25 23.88
C ASN A 306 22.32 -22.54 22.75
N VAL A 307 22.17 -21.85 21.62
CA VAL A 307 23.07 -21.97 20.46
C VAL A 307 24.50 -21.58 20.86
N SER A 308 25.49 -22.42 20.52
CA SER A 308 26.92 -22.12 20.76
C SER A 308 27.41 -20.96 19.89
N ASP A 309 28.49 -20.28 20.28
CA ASP A 309 29.02 -19.16 19.49
C ASP A 309 29.43 -19.58 18.07
N ALA A 310 30.03 -20.77 17.93
CA ALA A 310 30.41 -21.30 16.63
C ALA A 310 29.18 -21.54 15.73
N LYS A 311 28.10 -22.13 16.27
CA LYS A 311 26.87 -22.33 15.50
C LYS A 311 26.18 -21.00 15.21
N PHE A 312 26.17 -20.07 16.17
CA PHE A 312 25.62 -18.73 15.97
C PHE A 312 26.28 -18.02 14.79
N ILE A 313 27.62 -17.95 14.77
CA ILE A 313 28.36 -17.32 13.66
C ILE A 313 28.05 -18.01 12.33
N GLN A 314 28.02 -19.35 12.30
CA GLN A 314 27.69 -20.10 11.09
C GLN A 314 26.28 -19.80 10.57
N ASP A 315 25.29 -19.72 11.46
CA ASP A 315 23.91 -19.42 11.09
C ASP A 315 23.78 -17.99 10.51
N ILE A 316 24.44 -17.00 11.12
CA ILE A 316 24.45 -15.62 10.60
C ILE A 316 25.17 -15.52 9.25
N TYR A 317 26.27 -16.26 9.04
CA TYR A 317 26.90 -16.35 7.71
C TYR A 317 25.96 -16.94 6.67
N GLN A 318 25.26 -18.02 7.03
CA GLN A 318 24.35 -18.69 6.12
C GLN A 318 23.18 -17.80 5.72
N GLY A 319 22.58 -17.06 6.66
CA GLY A 319 21.52 -16.10 6.37
C GLY A 319 22.03 -14.87 5.62
N ALA A 320 23.04 -14.18 6.17
CA ALA A 320 23.48 -12.89 5.63
C ALA A 320 24.21 -12.99 4.29
N LEU A 321 24.91 -14.09 4.03
CA LEU A 321 25.84 -14.26 2.91
C LEU A 321 25.54 -15.48 2.02
N GLY A 322 24.56 -16.31 2.40
CA GLY A 322 24.19 -17.51 1.62
C GLY A 322 25.22 -18.65 1.67
N ARG A 323 26.24 -18.57 2.54
CA ARG A 323 27.33 -19.55 2.61
C ARG A 323 27.76 -19.83 4.05
N THR A 324 28.50 -20.92 4.25
CA THR A 324 29.14 -21.18 5.54
C THR A 324 30.34 -20.27 5.78
N ALA A 325 30.61 -19.98 7.05
CA ALA A 325 31.85 -19.32 7.46
C ALA A 325 33.02 -20.26 7.19
N ASP A 326 34.03 -19.74 6.50
CA ASP A 326 35.33 -20.40 6.39
C ASP A 326 36.08 -20.38 7.74
N ALA A 327 37.20 -21.11 7.80
CA ALA A 327 37.96 -21.27 9.03
C ALA A 327 38.49 -19.94 9.57
N GLU A 328 38.90 -19.02 8.69
CA GLU A 328 39.47 -17.72 9.10
C GLU A 328 38.36 -16.79 9.61
N GLY A 329 37.24 -16.71 8.90
CA GLY A 329 36.06 -15.94 9.30
C GLY A 329 35.48 -16.40 10.64
N LEU A 330 35.38 -17.71 10.87
CA LEU A 330 34.91 -18.25 12.14
C LEU A 330 35.84 -17.88 13.30
N VAL A 331 37.16 -18.01 13.10
CA VAL A 331 38.17 -17.62 14.11
C VAL A 331 38.11 -16.13 14.39
N PHE A 332 38.00 -15.30 13.36
CA PHE A 332 37.92 -13.85 13.50
C PHE A 332 36.74 -13.42 14.38
N TRP A 333 35.52 -13.88 14.07
CA TRP A 333 34.33 -13.51 14.84
C TRP A 333 34.29 -14.12 16.23
N ALA A 334 34.78 -15.35 16.40
CA ALA A 334 34.94 -15.95 17.73
C ALA A 334 35.91 -15.12 18.60
N GLN A 335 36.97 -14.56 18.03
CA GLN A 335 37.89 -13.68 18.74
C GLN A 335 37.23 -12.35 19.16
N GLN A 336 36.32 -11.79 18.35
CA GLN A 336 35.54 -10.60 18.74
C GLN A 336 34.74 -10.86 20.02
N LEU A 337 34.08 -12.02 20.12
CA LEU A 337 33.32 -12.40 21.30
C LEU A 337 34.22 -12.58 22.53
N VAL A 338 35.39 -13.21 22.38
CA VAL A 338 36.37 -13.38 23.46
C VAL A 338 36.93 -12.04 23.96
N THR A 339 37.03 -11.04 23.08
CA THR A 339 37.56 -9.70 23.41
C THR A 339 36.52 -8.74 23.98
N GLY A 340 35.28 -9.20 24.19
CA GLY A 340 34.23 -8.46 24.88
C GLY A 340 33.17 -7.83 23.97
N HIS A 341 33.24 -8.06 22.66
CA HIS A 341 32.13 -7.72 21.77
C HIS A 341 30.94 -8.67 21.97
N THR A 342 29.75 -8.15 21.71
CA THR A 342 28.50 -8.90 21.86
C THR A 342 28.16 -9.65 20.59
N ARG A 343 27.26 -10.64 20.69
CA ARG A 343 26.65 -11.29 19.52
C ARG A 343 25.92 -10.31 18.60
N ALA A 344 25.35 -9.26 19.16
CA ALA A 344 24.75 -8.18 18.39
C ALA A 344 25.79 -7.44 17.54
N ASP A 345 26.99 -7.16 18.08
CA ASP A 345 28.07 -6.54 17.31
C ASP A 345 28.55 -7.43 16.16
N VAL A 346 28.57 -8.75 16.36
CA VAL A 346 28.87 -9.73 15.31
C VAL A 346 27.82 -9.68 14.20
N VAL A 347 26.53 -9.67 14.53
CA VAL A 347 25.44 -9.55 13.54
C VAL A 347 25.58 -8.25 12.75
N VAL A 348 25.74 -7.10 13.43
CA VAL A 348 25.89 -5.81 12.75
C VAL A 348 27.11 -5.82 11.83
N GLY A 349 28.21 -6.44 12.24
CA GLY A 349 29.42 -6.55 11.43
C GLY A 349 29.25 -7.41 10.18
N ILE A 350 28.58 -8.56 10.28
CA ILE A 350 28.38 -9.47 9.14
C ILE A 350 27.30 -8.90 8.20
N VAL A 351 26.14 -8.53 8.72
CA VAL A 351 25.00 -7.99 7.95
C VAL A 351 25.32 -6.62 7.34
N GLY A 352 26.19 -5.85 7.99
CA GLY A 352 26.69 -4.57 7.48
C GLY A 352 27.74 -4.69 6.38
N SER A 353 28.27 -5.89 6.11
CA SER A 353 29.33 -6.09 5.13
C SER A 353 28.85 -5.81 3.69
N ALA A 354 29.79 -5.44 2.81
CA ALA A 354 29.50 -5.28 1.39
C ALA A 354 29.06 -6.58 0.72
N GLU A 355 29.50 -7.73 1.26
CA GLU A 355 29.09 -9.05 0.79
C GLU A 355 27.61 -9.31 1.10
N SER A 356 27.16 -9.01 2.32
CA SER A 356 25.74 -9.15 2.68
C SER A 356 24.84 -8.21 1.88
N GLN A 357 25.30 -6.98 1.64
CA GLN A 357 24.59 -6.02 0.78
C GLN A 357 24.45 -6.49 -0.67
N ALA A 358 25.40 -7.29 -1.16
CA ALA A 358 25.35 -7.86 -2.51
C ALA A 358 24.52 -9.14 -2.59
N HIS A 359 24.38 -9.86 -1.46
CA HIS A 359 23.61 -11.09 -1.35
C HIS A 359 22.10 -10.81 -1.23
N ASP A 360 21.70 -9.92 -0.32
CA ASP A 360 20.29 -9.62 -0.10
C ASP A 360 19.79 -8.57 -1.12
N THR A 361 18.90 -9.02 -2.00
CA THR A 361 18.26 -8.19 -3.03
C THR A 361 16.89 -7.64 -2.61
N GLY A 362 16.37 -8.05 -1.44
CA GLY A 362 15.12 -7.58 -0.85
C GLY A 362 15.22 -6.22 -0.16
N VAL A 363 16.41 -5.60 -0.12
CA VAL A 363 16.61 -4.27 0.47
C VAL A 363 17.44 -3.39 -0.46
N ILE A 364 16.86 -2.28 -0.90
CA ILE A 364 17.55 -1.26 -1.71
C ILE A 364 17.68 0.06 -0.97
N VAL A 365 18.87 0.67 -1.05
CA VAL A 365 19.16 1.97 -0.45
C VAL A 365 19.11 3.04 -1.53
N VAL A 366 18.17 3.98 -1.41
CA VAL A 366 17.97 5.10 -2.34
C VAL A 366 18.15 6.40 -1.58
N THR A 367 19.32 7.04 -1.74
CA THR A 367 19.60 8.31 -1.08
C THR A 367 18.93 9.47 -1.82
N GLY A 368 18.09 10.23 -1.11
CA GLY A 368 17.48 11.46 -1.65
C GLY A 368 16.40 11.20 -2.70
N GLN A 369 15.43 10.33 -2.40
CA GLN A 369 14.21 10.19 -3.21
C GLN A 369 13.60 11.58 -3.51
N VAL A 370 13.12 11.74 -4.74
CA VAL A 370 12.59 13.00 -5.29
C VAL A 370 11.07 12.92 -5.35
#